data_AF-A0A7V1LIG0-F1
#
_entry.id   AF-A0A7V1LIG0-F1
#
_cell.length_a   1.000
_cell.length_b   1.000
_cell.length_c   1.000
_cell.angle_alpha   90.00
_cell.angle_beta   90.00
_cell.angle_gamma   90.00
#
_symmetry.space_group_name_H-M   'P 1'
#
loop_
_entity.id
_entity.type
_entity.pdbx_description
1 polymer ?
#
loop_
_entity_poly.entity_id
_entity_poly.type
_entity_poly.pdbx_seq_one_letter_code
_entity_poly.pdbx_strand_id
1 'polypeptide(L)'
;MVHYKVLFPFILISVFPIAVSAQNFLPAKTDSLITNGINSIILQNYDKAENYFNELDSLDKVNPLGKIYLAVVSISKSFDRGDEYKWDYISNLLEEAKNIAEENYKQKPKSILRLYTLALAEGYYAYVKGLASNWLSALSNGYDAIKNFEKCVILDSTFYEAYTAIGTFKYWKSKKGSFLPMVSDERNLGVKYLKLAIAKSRHSNYLAVNSLLWIYIDKKEYQKAINLANKILTKYPKSRLFKWALARAYESVDMNKSIYVYKQILNDYESMKGLNGYQKIVLLHLIAQLENRLGNKKAALDLTNEILNMKNLSEYVLDKLDNRLERVKNLRDSLLNE
;
A
#
# COMPACT_ATOMS: atom_id res chain seq x y z
N MET A 1 -41.24 64.29 7.60
CA MET A 1 -40.00 64.52 6.83
C MET A 1 -39.16 63.25 6.96
N VAL A 2 -39.15 62.47 5.88
CA VAL A 2 -38.24 61.38 5.49
C VAL A 2 -37.99 60.22 6.48
N HIS A 3 -38.66 59.09 6.19
CA HIS A 3 -38.22 57.74 6.51
C HIS A 3 -36.95 57.38 5.73
N TYR A 4 -35.92 56.84 6.41
CA TYR A 4 -34.92 55.98 5.78
C TYR A 4 -34.89 54.63 6.48
N LYS A 5 -35.37 53.61 5.74
CA LYS A 5 -35.07 52.21 5.95
C LYS A 5 -33.61 51.98 5.59
N VAL A 6 -32.81 51.39 6.48
CA VAL A 6 -31.56 50.74 6.10
C VAL A 6 -31.75 49.25 6.36
N LEU A 7 -32.09 48.54 5.29
CA LEU A 7 -32.01 47.08 5.21
C LEU A 7 -30.52 46.70 5.25
N PHE A 8 -30.13 45.93 6.26
CA PHE A 8 -28.90 45.15 6.22
C PHE A 8 -29.09 44.05 5.16
N PRO A 9 -28.22 43.95 4.12
CA PRO A 9 -28.27 42.79 3.25
C PRO A 9 -27.68 41.61 4.03
N PHE A 10 -28.51 40.61 4.30
CA PHE A 10 -28.05 39.25 4.55
C PHE A 10 -27.26 38.81 3.32
N ILE A 11 -25.93 38.87 3.37
CA ILE A 11 -25.10 38.15 2.43
C ILE A 11 -25.25 36.68 2.81
N LEU A 12 -26.21 36.02 2.16
CA LEU A 12 -26.28 34.57 2.08
C LEU A 12 -24.99 34.16 1.36
N ILE A 13 -23.96 33.78 2.11
CA ILE A 13 -22.81 33.07 1.55
C ILE A 13 -23.37 31.71 1.15
N SER A 14 -23.85 31.63 -0.09
CA SER A 14 -24.12 30.38 -0.77
C SER A 14 -22.80 29.61 -0.81
N VAL A 15 -22.65 28.71 0.16
CA VAL A 15 -21.62 27.67 0.15
C VAL A 15 -22.00 26.74 -0.99
N PHE A 16 -21.64 27.12 -2.22
CA PHE A 16 -21.59 26.14 -3.30
C PHE A 16 -20.62 25.08 -2.82
N PRO A 17 -21.03 23.80 -2.71
CA PRO A 17 -20.06 22.74 -2.58
C PRO A 17 -19.21 22.84 -3.84
N ILE A 18 -17.99 23.38 -3.69
CA ILE A 18 -16.95 23.19 -4.70
C ILE A 18 -16.85 21.68 -4.76
N ALA A 19 -17.44 21.09 -5.80
CA ALA A 19 -17.17 19.72 -6.14
C ALA A 19 -15.66 19.69 -6.34
N VAL A 20 -14.95 19.21 -5.32
CA VAL A 20 -13.51 19.00 -5.36
C VAL A 20 -13.34 17.83 -6.32
N SER A 21 -13.44 18.11 -7.61
CA SER A 21 -13.09 17.16 -8.65
C SER A 21 -11.61 16.88 -8.47
N ALA A 22 -11.25 15.60 -8.49
CA ALA A 22 -9.85 15.20 -8.55
C ALA A 22 -9.18 15.92 -9.73
N GLN A 23 -7.94 16.38 -9.54
CA GLN A 23 -7.18 17.10 -10.56
C GLN A 23 -7.05 16.24 -11.83
N ASN A 24 -7.45 16.77 -12.98
CA ASN A 24 -7.22 16.13 -14.28
C ASN A 24 -5.88 16.63 -14.83
N PHE A 25 -4.79 15.91 -14.54
CA PHE A 25 -3.44 16.28 -14.96
C PHE A 25 -2.85 15.35 -16.04
N LEU A 26 -3.60 14.34 -16.49
CA LEU A 26 -3.23 13.39 -17.53
C LEU A 26 -4.22 13.41 -18.70
N PRO A 27 -3.80 13.04 -19.93
CA PRO A 27 -4.71 12.79 -21.03
C PRO A 27 -5.76 11.73 -20.66
N ALA A 28 -6.99 11.87 -21.17
CA ALA A 28 -8.12 11.04 -20.77
C ALA A 28 -7.89 9.52 -20.96
N LYS A 29 -7.24 9.13 -22.06
CA LYS A 29 -6.91 7.72 -22.32
C LYS A 29 -5.86 7.20 -21.32
N THR A 30 -4.80 7.95 -21.08
CA THR A 30 -3.77 7.65 -20.07
C THR A 30 -4.39 7.49 -18.68
N ASP A 31 -5.23 8.44 -18.27
CA ASP A 31 -5.93 8.42 -17.00
C ASP A 31 -6.82 7.19 -16.83
N SER A 32 -7.57 6.83 -17.89
CA SER A 32 -8.43 5.65 -17.91
C SER A 32 -7.63 4.35 -17.77
N LEU A 33 -6.52 4.21 -18.50
CA LEU A 33 -5.65 3.03 -18.40
C LEU A 33 -5.07 2.87 -17.00
N ILE A 34 -4.57 3.96 -16.40
CA ILE A 34 -4.03 3.95 -15.04
C ILE A 34 -5.10 3.59 -14.03
N THR A 35 -6.27 4.22 -14.11
CA THR A 35 -7.39 3.98 -13.19
C THR A 35 -7.86 2.52 -13.26
N ASN A 36 -7.99 1.97 -14.46
CA ASN A 36 -8.45 0.59 -14.65
C ASN A 36 -7.38 -0.43 -14.23
N GLY A 37 -6.10 -0.16 -14.51
CA GLY A 37 -4.98 -0.97 -14.06
C GLY A 37 -4.87 -0.99 -12.53
N ILE A 38 -4.95 0.17 -11.87
CA ILE A 38 -4.94 0.29 -10.41
C ILE A 38 -6.14 -0.43 -9.78
N ASN A 39 -7.35 -0.23 -10.30
CA ASN A 39 -8.53 -0.97 -9.81
C ASN A 39 -8.34 -2.48 -9.95
N SER A 40 -7.68 -2.94 -11.01
CA SER A 40 -7.34 -4.34 -11.20
C SER A 40 -6.32 -4.84 -10.17
N ILE A 41 -5.29 -4.05 -9.82
CA ILE A 41 -4.37 -4.34 -8.71
C ILE A 41 -5.11 -4.45 -7.36
N ILE A 42 -5.99 -3.48 -7.05
CA ILE A 42 -6.74 -3.45 -5.78
C ILE A 42 -7.63 -4.69 -5.61
N LEU A 43 -8.13 -5.23 -6.73
CA LEU A 43 -8.94 -6.44 -6.78
C LEU A 43 -8.11 -7.71 -7.04
N GLN A 44 -6.78 -7.61 -7.04
CA GLN A 44 -5.83 -8.70 -7.29
C GLN A 44 -6.00 -9.42 -8.65
N ASN A 45 -6.54 -8.71 -9.64
CA ASN A 45 -6.63 -9.16 -11.04
C ASN A 45 -5.37 -8.75 -11.81
N TYR A 46 -4.22 -9.32 -11.43
CA TYR A 46 -2.91 -8.87 -11.92
C TYR A 46 -2.73 -8.99 -13.43
N ASP A 47 -3.22 -10.07 -14.05
CA ASP A 47 -3.07 -10.26 -15.50
C ASP A 47 -3.89 -9.20 -16.28
N LYS A 48 -5.06 -8.80 -15.73
CA LYS A 48 -5.84 -7.68 -16.28
C LYS A 48 -5.13 -6.34 -16.08
N ALA A 49 -4.50 -6.14 -14.92
CA ALA A 49 -3.72 -4.93 -14.65
C ALA A 49 -2.53 -4.82 -15.62
N GLU A 50 -1.79 -5.91 -15.82
CA GLU A 50 -0.67 -6.01 -16.75
C GLU A 50 -1.10 -5.64 -18.18
N ASN A 51 -2.25 -6.12 -18.65
CA ASN A 51 -2.78 -5.74 -19.97
C ASN A 51 -3.03 -4.23 -20.11
N TYR A 52 -3.62 -3.57 -19.10
CA TYR A 52 -3.82 -2.11 -19.14
C TYR A 52 -2.49 -1.34 -19.16
N PHE A 53 -1.47 -1.82 -18.44
CA PHE A 53 -0.18 -1.13 -18.39
C PHE A 53 0.72 -1.43 -19.59
N ASN A 54 0.57 -2.59 -20.23
CA ASN A 54 1.16 -2.86 -21.54
C ASN A 54 0.55 -1.97 -22.63
N GLU A 55 -0.78 -1.76 -22.61
CA GLU A 55 -1.44 -0.80 -23.50
C GLU A 55 -0.94 0.64 -23.22
N LEU A 56 -0.76 1.00 -21.95
CA LEU A 56 -0.21 2.31 -21.56
C LEU A 56 1.23 2.52 -22.05
N ASP A 57 2.11 1.53 -21.89
CA ASP A 57 3.50 1.57 -22.36
C ASP A 57 3.58 1.66 -23.90
N SER A 58 2.65 1.01 -24.59
CA SER A 58 2.55 1.06 -26.06
C SER A 58 2.02 2.41 -26.56
N LEU A 59 1.08 3.01 -25.83
CA LEU A 59 0.44 4.28 -26.17
C LEU A 59 1.40 5.47 -26.07
N ASP A 60 2.22 5.51 -25.04
CA ASP A 60 3.10 6.65 -24.74
C ASP A 60 4.45 6.17 -24.22
N LYS A 61 5.35 5.83 -25.16
CA LYS A 61 6.73 5.45 -24.84
C LYS A 61 7.57 6.61 -24.28
N VAL A 62 7.12 7.85 -24.46
CA VAL A 62 7.81 9.03 -23.93
C VAL A 62 7.54 9.13 -22.43
N ASN A 63 6.34 8.78 -21.97
CA ASN A 63 6.01 8.81 -20.54
C ASN A 63 6.23 7.44 -19.88
N PRO A 64 7.15 7.31 -18.92
CA PRO A 64 7.52 5.99 -18.37
C PRO A 64 6.50 5.39 -17.40
N LEU A 65 5.29 5.97 -17.27
CA LEU A 65 4.22 5.45 -16.43
C LEU A 65 3.84 4.01 -16.77
N GLY A 66 3.87 3.61 -18.05
CA GLY A 66 3.64 2.22 -18.48
C GLY A 66 4.60 1.26 -17.78
N LYS A 67 5.91 1.50 -17.93
CA LYS A 67 6.98 0.71 -17.28
C LYS A 67 6.89 0.71 -15.76
N ILE A 68 6.67 1.90 -15.16
CA ILE A 68 6.54 2.03 -13.70
C ILE A 68 5.39 1.14 -13.21
N TYR A 69 4.21 1.22 -13.83
CA TYR A 69 3.07 0.45 -13.37
C TYR A 69 3.15 -1.05 -13.69
N LEU A 70 3.86 -1.46 -14.75
CA LEU A 70 4.20 -2.88 -14.97
C LEU A 70 5.08 -3.43 -13.84
N ALA A 71 6.07 -2.65 -13.39
CA ALA A 71 6.87 -3.01 -12.22
C ALA A 71 5.99 -3.09 -10.95
N VAL A 72 5.07 -2.14 -10.75
CA VAL A 72 4.11 -2.15 -9.63
C VAL A 72 3.23 -3.41 -9.65
N VAL A 73 2.73 -3.85 -10.80
CA VAL A 73 1.96 -5.10 -10.91
C VAL A 73 2.80 -6.30 -10.49
N SER A 74 4.02 -6.42 -11.01
CA SER A 74 4.92 -7.53 -10.67
C SER A 74 5.24 -7.57 -9.17
N ILE A 75 5.59 -6.42 -8.59
CA ILE A 75 5.84 -6.28 -7.14
C ILE A 75 4.59 -6.67 -6.34
N SER A 76 3.42 -6.15 -6.71
CA SER A 76 2.17 -6.40 -5.98
C SER A 76 1.75 -7.87 -6.03
N LYS A 77 1.92 -8.51 -7.19
CA LYS A 77 1.62 -9.93 -7.42
C LYS A 77 2.50 -10.82 -6.56
N SER A 78 3.82 -10.60 -6.58
CA SER A 78 4.77 -11.36 -5.75
C SER A 78 4.49 -11.16 -4.25
N PHE A 79 4.27 -9.92 -3.81
CA PHE A 79 3.94 -9.64 -2.41
C PHE A 79 2.64 -10.32 -1.95
N ASP A 80 1.56 -10.20 -2.72
CA ASP A 80 0.26 -10.80 -2.38
C ASP A 80 0.31 -12.33 -2.36
N ARG A 81 1.02 -12.97 -3.30
CA ARG A 81 1.10 -14.43 -3.36
C ARG A 81 2.16 -15.03 -2.44
N GLY A 82 3.10 -14.21 -1.96
CA GLY A 82 4.29 -14.70 -1.29
C GLY A 82 5.23 -15.42 -2.26
N ASP A 83 5.20 -15.04 -3.54
CA ASP A 83 6.08 -15.59 -4.57
C ASP A 83 7.40 -14.83 -4.59
N GLU A 84 8.44 -15.47 -5.14
CA GLU A 84 9.69 -14.78 -5.44
C GLU A 84 9.45 -13.59 -6.39
N TYR A 85 10.18 -12.51 -6.15
CA TYR A 85 10.10 -11.33 -7.01
C TYR A 85 10.89 -11.58 -8.29
N LYS A 86 10.34 -11.16 -9.43
CA LYS A 86 11.04 -11.17 -10.72
C LYS A 86 12.05 -10.02 -10.79
N TRP A 87 13.14 -10.11 -10.03
CA TRP A 87 14.08 -9.01 -9.78
C TRP A 87 14.62 -8.36 -11.04
N ASP A 88 15.11 -9.16 -12.00
CA ASP A 88 15.68 -8.64 -13.24
C ASP A 88 14.65 -7.88 -14.07
N TYR A 89 13.45 -8.46 -14.24
CA TYR A 89 12.35 -7.82 -14.94
C TYR A 89 11.93 -6.50 -14.29
N ILE A 90 11.76 -6.50 -12.96
CA ILE A 90 11.36 -5.30 -12.20
C ILE A 90 12.44 -4.23 -12.29
N SER A 91 13.71 -4.61 -12.13
CA SER A 91 14.84 -3.67 -12.12
C SER A 91 15.04 -3.03 -13.49
N ASN A 92 14.99 -3.83 -14.56
CA ASN A 92 15.10 -3.32 -15.94
C ASN A 92 14.00 -2.30 -16.27
N LEU A 93 12.74 -2.62 -15.94
CA LEU A 93 11.63 -1.68 -16.14
C LEU A 93 11.84 -0.34 -15.42
N LEU A 94 12.28 -0.39 -14.16
CA LEU A 94 12.44 0.80 -13.34
C LEU A 94 13.67 1.62 -13.71
N GLU A 95 14.75 0.98 -14.15
CA GLU A 95 15.95 1.66 -14.65
C GLU A 95 15.67 2.37 -15.97
N GLU A 96 15.02 1.71 -16.93
CA GLU A 96 14.54 2.35 -18.16
C GLU A 96 13.59 3.51 -17.86
N ALA A 97 12.61 3.28 -16.98
CA ALA A 97 11.65 4.30 -16.57
C ALA A 97 12.33 5.53 -15.97
N LYS A 98 13.34 5.33 -15.12
CA LYS A 98 14.10 6.40 -14.48
C LYS A 98 14.87 7.20 -15.53
N ASN A 99 15.59 6.54 -16.44
CA ASN A 99 16.34 7.22 -17.51
C ASN A 99 15.44 8.10 -18.37
N ILE A 100 14.30 7.56 -18.82
CA ILE A 100 13.29 8.32 -19.59
C ILE A 100 12.75 9.50 -18.77
N ALA A 101 12.43 9.29 -17.49
CA ALA A 101 11.90 10.36 -16.64
C ALA A 101 12.90 11.51 -16.40
N GLU A 102 14.18 11.18 -16.22
CA GLU A 102 15.25 12.15 -16.07
C GLU A 102 15.43 13.01 -17.33
N GLU A 103 15.47 12.38 -18.50
CA GLU A 103 15.56 13.08 -19.79
C GLU A 103 14.36 14.00 -20.02
N ASN A 104 13.15 13.50 -19.78
CA ASN A 104 11.93 14.29 -19.87
C ASN A 104 11.98 15.50 -18.95
N TYR A 105 12.38 15.33 -17.69
CA TYR A 105 12.45 16.44 -16.75
C TYR A 105 13.50 17.47 -17.17
N LYS A 106 14.67 17.05 -17.68
CA LYS A 106 15.69 17.95 -18.23
C LYS A 106 15.16 18.81 -19.39
N GLN A 107 14.36 18.23 -20.28
CA GLN A 107 13.78 18.96 -21.42
C GLN A 107 12.73 19.99 -21.02
N LYS A 108 11.98 19.77 -19.94
CA LYS A 108 10.98 20.73 -19.43
C LYS A 108 11.02 20.78 -17.90
N PRO A 109 12.04 21.45 -17.33
CA PRO A 109 12.16 21.61 -15.89
C PRO A 109 10.93 22.34 -15.33
N LYS A 110 10.57 22.07 -14.08
CA LYS A 110 9.38 22.61 -13.40
C LYS A 110 8.02 22.13 -13.94
N SER A 111 7.98 21.24 -14.93
CA SER A 111 6.74 20.51 -15.24
C SER A 111 6.38 19.57 -14.10
N ILE A 112 5.27 19.84 -13.41
CA ILE A 112 4.81 19.04 -12.25
C ILE A 112 4.66 17.57 -12.62
N LEU A 113 4.04 17.28 -13.78
CA LEU A 113 3.88 15.90 -14.24
C LEU A 113 5.22 15.20 -14.47
N ARG A 114 6.19 15.86 -15.12
CA ARG A 114 7.50 15.24 -15.39
C ARG A 114 8.30 15.04 -14.10
N LEU A 115 8.22 15.99 -13.17
CA LEU A 115 8.84 15.88 -11.86
C LEU A 115 8.20 14.76 -11.02
N TYR A 116 6.87 14.63 -11.07
CA TYR A 116 6.15 13.57 -10.38
C TYR A 116 6.50 12.19 -10.93
N THR A 117 6.54 12.03 -12.25
CA THR A 117 6.92 10.77 -12.88
C THR A 117 8.38 10.40 -12.57
N LEU A 118 9.28 11.38 -12.53
CA LEU A 118 10.66 11.16 -12.05
C LEU A 118 10.68 10.67 -10.60
N ALA A 119 9.96 11.34 -9.70
CA ALA A 119 9.87 10.95 -8.30
C ALA A 119 9.27 9.53 -8.12
N LEU A 120 8.29 9.15 -8.95
CA LEU A 120 7.74 7.79 -8.97
C LEU A 120 8.79 6.76 -9.40
N ALA A 121 9.51 7.00 -10.49
CA ALA A 121 10.53 6.09 -10.99
C ALA A 121 11.66 5.89 -9.95
N GLU A 122 12.19 6.99 -9.40
CA GLU A 122 13.21 6.96 -8.35
C GLU A 122 12.70 6.25 -7.08
N GLY A 123 11.46 6.55 -6.68
CA GLY A 123 10.85 5.98 -5.47
C GLY A 123 10.66 4.46 -5.57
N TYR A 124 10.13 3.97 -6.69
CA TYR A 124 9.97 2.53 -6.90
C TYR A 124 11.32 1.82 -7.11
N TYR A 125 12.27 2.46 -7.79
CA TYR A 125 13.63 1.93 -7.92
C TYR A 125 14.30 1.75 -6.54
N ALA A 126 14.21 2.78 -5.68
CA ALA A 126 14.71 2.72 -4.32
C ALA A 126 13.98 1.64 -3.47
N TYR A 127 12.66 1.52 -3.64
CA TYR A 127 11.86 0.51 -2.95
C TYR A 127 12.31 -0.90 -3.30
N VAL A 128 12.50 -1.21 -4.58
CA VAL A 128 12.95 -2.54 -5.04
C VAL A 128 14.35 -2.87 -4.54
N LYS A 129 15.29 -1.92 -4.62
CA LYS A 129 16.61 -2.07 -3.99
C LYS A 129 16.53 -2.36 -2.49
N GLY A 130 15.59 -1.72 -1.79
CA GLY A 130 15.35 -1.96 -0.38
C GLY A 130 14.71 -3.30 -0.05
N LEU A 131 13.98 -3.91 -0.98
CA LEU A 131 13.51 -5.28 -0.82
C LEU A 131 14.63 -6.31 -1.08
N ALA A 132 15.55 -6.02 -2.00
CA ALA A 132 16.65 -6.90 -2.40
C ALA A 132 17.91 -6.78 -1.52
N SER A 133 17.99 -5.79 -0.63
CA SER A 133 19.19 -5.50 0.20
C SER A 133 18.82 -4.99 1.59
N ASN A 134 19.82 -4.78 2.45
CA ASN A 134 19.61 -4.22 3.79
C ASN A 134 19.10 -2.77 3.74
N TRP A 135 18.22 -2.43 4.69
CA TRP A 135 17.40 -1.21 4.70
C TRP A 135 18.15 0.14 4.60
N LEU A 136 19.46 0.17 4.91
CA LEU A 136 20.27 1.39 4.95
C LEU A 136 20.57 1.96 3.55
N SER A 137 20.73 1.12 2.52
CA SER A 137 20.94 1.58 1.13
C SER A 137 19.64 2.06 0.46
N ALA A 138 18.49 1.57 0.95
CA ALA A 138 17.16 1.99 0.50
C ALA A 138 16.80 3.41 0.98
N LEU A 139 17.32 3.81 2.15
CA LEU A 139 17.06 5.10 2.78
C LEU A 139 17.61 6.28 1.99
N SER A 140 18.84 6.20 1.46
CA SER A 140 19.48 7.31 0.75
C SER A 140 18.77 7.62 -0.57
N ASN A 141 18.55 6.60 -1.40
CA ASN A 141 17.85 6.75 -2.69
C ASN A 141 16.36 7.11 -2.50
N GLY A 142 15.72 6.58 -1.45
CA GLY A 142 14.34 6.95 -1.11
C GLY A 142 14.20 8.42 -0.69
N TYR A 143 15.25 9.02 -0.12
CA TYR A 143 15.21 10.43 0.29
C TYR A 143 15.15 11.40 -0.89
N ASP A 144 15.89 11.13 -1.97
CA ASP A 144 15.88 12.00 -3.16
C ASP A 144 14.55 11.94 -3.91
N ALA A 145 13.94 10.74 -4.03
CA ALA A 145 12.58 10.61 -4.54
C ALA A 145 11.58 11.46 -3.73
N ILE A 146 11.68 11.43 -2.38
CA ILE A 146 10.81 12.21 -1.50
C ILE A 146 11.03 13.71 -1.68
N LYS A 147 12.28 14.19 -1.84
CA LYS A 147 12.51 15.60 -2.17
C LYS A 147 11.81 15.99 -3.48
N ASN A 148 11.80 15.13 -4.49
CA ASN A 148 11.14 15.41 -5.75
C ASN A 148 9.60 15.41 -5.60
N PHE A 149 9.03 14.53 -4.77
CA PHE A 149 7.61 14.64 -4.38
C PHE A 149 7.31 15.94 -3.63
N GLU A 150 8.15 16.35 -2.67
CA GLU A 150 7.97 17.61 -1.93
C GLU A 150 8.06 18.82 -2.87
N LYS A 151 8.98 18.81 -3.85
CA LYS A 151 9.05 19.83 -4.90
C LYS A 151 7.77 19.87 -5.76
N CYS A 152 7.10 18.75 -6.03
CA CYS A 152 5.80 18.76 -6.71
C CYS A 152 4.77 19.57 -5.92
N VAL A 153 4.72 19.38 -4.60
CA VAL A 153 3.80 20.12 -3.70
C VAL A 153 4.18 21.60 -3.59
N ILE A 154 5.47 21.93 -3.66
CA ILE A 154 5.94 23.33 -3.71
C ILE A 154 5.50 24.00 -5.02
N LEU A 155 5.60 23.31 -6.15
CA LEU A 155 5.17 23.83 -7.45
C LEU A 155 3.65 23.97 -7.55
N ASP A 156 2.91 23.01 -7.00
CA ASP A 156 1.45 23.02 -6.92
C ASP A 156 1.00 22.32 -5.64
N SER A 157 0.57 23.12 -4.66
CA SER A 157 0.10 22.60 -3.37
C SER A 157 -1.16 21.73 -3.47
N THR A 158 -1.88 21.77 -4.61
CA THR A 158 -3.06 20.96 -4.89
C THR A 158 -2.73 19.66 -5.63
N PHE A 159 -1.46 19.37 -5.90
CA PHE A 159 -1.02 18.13 -6.53
C PHE A 159 -1.00 16.96 -5.52
N TYR A 160 -2.21 16.48 -5.19
CA TYR A 160 -2.43 15.52 -4.09
C TYR A 160 -1.82 14.13 -4.33
N GLU A 161 -1.40 13.80 -5.55
CA GLU A 161 -0.71 12.54 -5.85
C GLU A 161 0.60 12.36 -5.09
N ALA A 162 1.33 13.46 -4.84
CA ALA A 162 2.60 13.43 -4.11
C ALA A 162 2.42 13.19 -2.60
N TYR A 163 1.26 13.54 -2.05
CA TYR A 163 1.02 13.51 -0.60
C TYR A 163 1.05 12.08 -0.03
N THR A 164 0.73 11.07 -0.84
CA THR A 164 0.78 9.65 -0.42
C THR A 164 2.20 9.22 -0.05
N ALA A 165 3.16 9.50 -0.94
CA ALA A 165 4.56 9.14 -0.74
C ALA A 165 5.17 9.95 0.41
N ILE A 166 4.96 11.27 0.41
CA ILE A 166 5.47 12.16 1.47
C ILE A 166 4.90 11.76 2.84
N GLY A 167 3.58 11.54 2.91
CA GLY A 167 2.90 11.21 4.17
C GLY A 167 3.37 9.88 4.75
N THR A 168 3.52 8.86 3.89
CA THR A 168 4.06 7.55 4.26
C THR A 168 5.49 7.68 4.78
N PHE A 169 6.35 8.40 4.05
CA PHE A 169 7.75 8.58 4.43
C PHE A 169 7.90 9.33 5.75
N LYS A 170 7.22 10.48 5.92
CA LYS A 170 7.29 11.28 7.15
C LYS A 170 6.94 10.47 8.39
N TYR A 171 5.89 9.63 8.33
CA TYR A 171 5.53 8.78 9.46
C TYR A 171 6.62 7.75 9.78
N TRP A 172 6.99 6.92 8.80
CA TRP A 172 7.89 5.79 9.05
C TRP A 172 9.33 6.21 9.32
N LYS A 173 9.80 7.30 8.69
CA LYS A 173 11.10 7.92 9.01
C LYS A 173 11.14 8.34 10.47
N SER A 174 10.17 9.12 10.95
CA SER A 174 10.15 9.58 12.34
C SER A 174 9.96 8.44 13.33
N LYS A 175 9.16 7.42 13.00
CA LYS A 175 8.99 6.22 13.84
C LYS A 175 10.27 5.39 13.97
N LYS A 176 11.01 5.18 12.87
CA LYS A 176 12.26 4.40 12.88
C LYS A 176 13.45 5.22 13.38
N GLY A 177 13.47 6.52 13.13
CA GLY A 177 14.56 7.43 13.48
C GLY A 177 14.38 8.19 14.79
N SER A 178 13.34 7.90 15.60
CA SER A 178 13.03 8.68 16.81
C SER A 178 14.14 8.68 17.87
N PHE A 179 15.09 7.75 17.80
CA PHE A 179 16.24 7.69 18.68
C PHE A 179 17.40 8.62 18.25
N LEU A 180 17.32 9.23 17.06
CA LEU A 180 18.35 10.13 16.52
C LEU A 180 18.00 11.59 16.86
N PRO A 181 18.89 12.36 17.51
CA PRO A 181 18.60 13.70 18.03
C PRO A 181 18.29 14.75 16.95
N MET A 182 18.60 14.50 15.68
CA MET A 182 18.37 15.42 14.55
C MET A 182 17.14 15.06 13.70
N VAL A 183 16.40 13.99 14.03
CA VAL A 183 15.20 13.60 13.28
C VAL A 183 13.97 14.21 13.93
N SER A 184 13.40 15.23 13.28
CA SER A 184 12.12 15.81 13.72
C SER A 184 11.00 14.78 13.68
N ASP A 185 10.10 14.85 14.67
CA ASP A 185 8.89 14.01 14.69
C ASP A 185 7.81 14.59 13.77
N GLU A 186 7.65 13.97 12.61
CA GLU A 186 6.69 14.37 11.57
C GLU A 186 5.52 13.39 11.48
N ARG A 187 5.31 12.51 12.48
CA ARG A 187 4.26 11.45 12.42
C ARG A 187 2.86 12.02 12.20
N ASN A 188 2.50 13.07 12.93
CA ASN A 188 1.19 13.72 12.80
C ASN A 188 1.02 14.42 11.44
N LEU A 189 2.09 15.01 10.91
CA LEU A 189 2.08 15.61 9.58
C LEU A 189 1.91 14.54 8.49
N GLY A 190 2.59 13.40 8.65
CA GLY A 190 2.42 12.24 7.77
C GLY A 190 0.96 11.76 7.72
N VAL A 191 0.32 11.60 8.88
CA VAL A 191 -1.11 11.26 8.97
C VAL A 191 -2.00 12.32 8.30
N LYS A 192 -1.70 13.62 8.47
CA LYS A 192 -2.45 14.71 7.80
C LYS A 192 -2.35 14.60 6.29
N TYR A 193 -1.16 14.36 5.75
CA TYR A 193 -0.96 14.22 4.30
C TYR A 193 -1.65 12.99 3.73
N LEU A 194 -1.60 11.85 4.42
CA LEU A 194 -2.32 10.65 4.00
C LEU A 194 -3.84 10.88 3.98
N LYS A 195 -4.40 11.56 4.99
CA LYS A 195 -5.84 11.92 4.99
C LYS A 195 -6.21 12.84 3.81
N LEU A 196 -5.34 13.79 3.46
CA LEU A 196 -5.54 14.65 2.28
C LEU A 196 -5.50 13.84 0.99
N ALA A 197 -4.52 12.95 0.82
CA ALA A 197 -4.41 12.08 -0.34
C ALA A 197 -5.64 11.16 -0.49
N ILE A 198 -6.09 10.52 0.60
CA ILE A 198 -7.32 9.69 0.60
C ILE A 198 -8.53 10.48 0.07
N ALA A 199 -8.65 11.75 0.47
CA ALA A 199 -9.79 12.58 0.11
C ALA A 199 -9.71 13.17 -1.30
N LYS A 200 -8.50 13.40 -1.83
CA LYS A 200 -8.32 14.27 -3.01
C LYS A 200 -7.43 13.74 -4.12
N SER A 201 -6.59 12.72 -3.88
CA SER A 201 -5.80 12.14 -4.97
C SER A 201 -6.65 11.24 -5.86
N ARG A 202 -6.29 11.18 -7.13
CA ARG A 202 -7.00 10.46 -8.18
C ARG A 202 -6.55 9.01 -8.27
N HIS A 203 -5.23 8.76 -8.26
CA HIS A 203 -4.64 7.43 -8.50
C HIS A 203 -4.04 6.81 -7.24
N SER A 204 -3.34 7.59 -6.41
CA SER A 204 -2.61 7.06 -5.25
C SER A 204 -3.45 6.89 -3.97
N ASN A 205 -4.76 7.18 -4.00
CA ASN A 205 -5.59 7.20 -2.80
C ASN A 205 -5.66 5.85 -2.07
N TYR A 206 -5.67 4.73 -2.79
CA TYR A 206 -5.71 3.38 -2.22
C TYR A 206 -4.43 3.05 -1.45
N LEU A 207 -3.27 3.52 -1.93
CA LEU A 207 -1.99 3.42 -1.22
C LEU A 207 -2.01 4.27 0.05
N ALA A 208 -2.59 5.47 0.00
CA ALA A 208 -2.75 6.31 1.18
C ALA A 208 -3.68 5.66 2.22
N VAL A 209 -4.77 5.01 1.80
CA VAL A 209 -5.64 4.20 2.67
C VAL A 209 -4.83 3.08 3.31
N ASN A 210 -4.12 2.27 2.50
CA ASN A 210 -3.31 1.16 3.00
C ASN A 210 -2.26 1.63 4.02
N SER A 211 -1.50 2.68 3.71
CA SER A 211 -0.53 3.27 4.64
C SER A 211 -1.18 3.73 5.94
N LEU A 212 -2.32 4.43 5.86
CA LEU A 212 -3.01 4.93 7.06
C LEU A 212 -3.60 3.82 7.92
N LEU A 213 -4.06 2.71 7.33
CA LEU A 213 -4.50 1.52 8.06
C LEU A 213 -3.37 0.94 8.91
N TRP A 214 -2.20 0.70 8.30
CA TRP A 214 -1.04 0.17 9.03
C TRP A 214 -0.49 1.14 10.07
N ILE A 215 -0.57 2.45 9.82
CA ILE A 215 -0.23 3.48 10.81
C ILE A 215 -1.19 3.43 12.00
N TYR A 216 -2.51 3.33 11.79
CA TYR A 216 -3.44 3.21 12.91
C TYR A 216 -3.19 1.93 13.72
N ILE A 217 -2.84 0.82 13.09
CA ILE A 217 -2.45 -0.41 13.78
C ILE A 217 -1.16 -0.21 14.60
N ASP A 218 -0.13 0.42 14.02
CA ASP A 218 1.14 0.73 14.72
C ASP A 218 0.91 1.63 15.94
N LYS A 219 0.00 2.61 15.82
CA LYS A 219 -0.40 3.50 16.93
C LYS A 219 -1.36 2.84 17.93
N LYS A 220 -1.72 1.56 17.74
CA LYS A 220 -2.76 0.85 18.51
C LYS A 220 -4.15 1.51 18.46
N GLU A 221 -4.40 2.33 17.45
CA GLU A 221 -5.69 2.98 17.17
C GLU A 221 -6.62 2.01 16.39
N TYR A 222 -6.80 0.80 16.91
CA TYR A 222 -7.41 -0.33 16.18
C TYR A 222 -8.83 -0.03 15.67
N GLN A 223 -9.67 0.66 16.45
CA GLN A 223 -11.01 1.02 16.02
C GLN A 223 -11.00 1.97 14.81
N LYS A 224 -10.02 2.88 14.70
CA LYS A 224 -9.88 3.75 13.52
C LYS A 224 -9.45 2.94 12.29
N ALA A 225 -8.57 1.96 12.47
CA ALA A 225 -8.19 1.04 11.40
C ALA A 225 -9.40 0.22 10.92
N ILE A 226 -10.19 -0.35 11.82
CA ILE A 226 -11.42 -1.11 11.51
C ILE A 226 -12.42 -0.23 10.75
N ASN A 227 -12.70 0.99 11.23
CA ASN A 227 -13.65 1.90 10.59
C ASN A 227 -13.19 2.29 9.17
N LEU A 228 -11.90 2.60 8.99
CA LEU A 228 -11.34 2.93 7.68
C LEU A 228 -11.35 1.71 6.74
N ALA A 229 -11.00 0.53 7.24
CA ALA A 229 -10.98 -0.70 6.46
C ALA A 229 -12.39 -1.09 6.00
N ASN A 230 -13.38 -1.05 6.89
CA ASN A 230 -14.78 -1.29 6.53
C ASN A 230 -15.27 -0.30 5.47
N LYS A 231 -14.92 0.99 5.60
CA LYS A 231 -15.28 2.01 4.60
C LYS A 231 -14.69 1.72 3.22
N ILE A 232 -13.42 1.32 3.11
CA ILE A 232 -12.82 1.04 1.80
C ILE A 232 -13.29 -0.31 1.24
N LEU A 233 -13.60 -1.28 2.10
CA LEU A 233 -14.14 -2.59 1.71
C LEU A 233 -15.59 -2.51 1.21
N THR A 234 -16.37 -1.46 1.49
CA THR A 234 -17.66 -1.27 0.80
C THR A 234 -17.46 -1.04 -0.70
N LYS A 235 -16.36 -0.40 -1.09
CA LYS A 235 -15.99 -0.16 -2.50
C LYS A 235 -15.25 -1.36 -3.11
N TYR A 236 -14.40 -2.03 -2.34
CA TYR A 236 -13.57 -3.14 -2.81
C TYR A 236 -13.72 -4.38 -1.91
N PRO A 237 -14.90 -5.02 -1.84
CA PRO A 237 -15.21 -6.06 -0.85
C PRO A 237 -14.34 -7.32 -0.96
N LYS A 238 -13.77 -7.58 -2.15
CA LYS A 238 -12.88 -8.73 -2.40
C LYS A 238 -11.39 -8.42 -2.20
N SER A 239 -11.02 -7.18 -1.87
CA SER A 239 -9.62 -6.78 -1.79
C SER A 239 -8.92 -7.41 -0.60
N ARG A 240 -8.03 -8.39 -0.85
CA ARG A 240 -7.20 -8.99 0.20
C ARG A 240 -6.31 -7.95 0.87
N LEU A 241 -5.82 -6.96 0.13
CA LEU A 241 -5.00 -5.86 0.64
C LEU A 241 -5.63 -5.19 1.87
N PHE A 242 -6.93 -4.87 1.80
CA PHE A 242 -7.63 -4.22 2.91
C PHE A 242 -8.16 -5.22 3.96
N LYS A 243 -8.51 -6.45 3.55
CA LYS A 243 -8.89 -7.52 4.50
C LYS A 243 -7.75 -7.87 5.46
N TRP A 244 -6.50 -7.89 4.99
CA TRP A 244 -5.32 -8.13 5.83
C TRP A 244 -5.22 -7.13 6.99
N ALA A 245 -5.32 -5.84 6.69
CA ALA A 245 -5.32 -4.79 7.71
C ALA A 245 -6.55 -4.87 8.64
N LEU A 246 -7.73 -5.21 8.10
CA LEU A 246 -8.95 -5.39 8.89
C LEU A 246 -8.78 -6.52 9.93
N ALA A 247 -8.33 -7.69 9.48
CA ALA A 247 -8.08 -8.84 10.35
C ALA A 247 -7.05 -8.48 11.42
N ARG A 248 -5.93 -7.87 11.02
CA ARG A 248 -4.87 -7.45 11.94
C ARG A 248 -5.36 -6.48 13.02
N ALA A 249 -6.24 -5.55 12.67
CA ALA A 249 -6.83 -4.64 13.65
C ALA A 249 -7.81 -5.35 14.60
N TYR A 250 -8.55 -6.35 14.11
CA TYR A 250 -9.45 -7.14 14.94
C TYR A 250 -8.73 -8.04 15.96
N GLU A 251 -7.47 -8.44 15.74
CA GLU A 251 -6.73 -9.28 16.71
C GLU A 251 -6.68 -8.71 18.14
N SER A 252 -6.79 -7.38 18.27
CA SER A 252 -6.79 -6.66 19.56
C SER A 252 -8.18 -6.20 20.02
N VAL A 253 -9.21 -6.30 19.17
CA VAL A 253 -10.56 -5.79 19.45
C VAL A 253 -11.57 -6.93 19.55
N ASP A 254 -11.51 -7.89 18.63
CA ASP A 254 -12.45 -9.01 18.50
C ASP A 254 -11.74 -10.17 17.77
N MET A 255 -11.14 -11.09 18.53
CA MET A 255 -10.34 -12.19 17.98
C MET A 255 -11.17 -13.13 17.08
N ASN A 256 -12.45 -13.32 17.38
CA ASN A 256 -13.34 -14.13 16.56
C ASN A 256 -13.56 -13.49 15.17
N LYS A 257 -13.79 -12.17 15.11
CA LYS A 257 -13.85 -11.45 13.83
C LYS A 257 -12.51 -11.48 13.09
N SER A 258 -11.39 -11.40 13.80
CA SER A 258 -10.06 -11.54 13.19
C SER A 258 -9.91 -12.90 12.51
N ILE A 259 -10.23 -13.99 13.21
CA ILE A 259 -10.18 -15.36 12.68
C ILE A 259 -11.11 -15.49 11.48
N TYR A 260 -12.33 -14.95 11.56
CA TYR A 260 -13.28 -14.96 10.46
C TYR A 260 -12.72 -14.30 9.20
N VAL A 261 -12.17 -13.09 9.30
CA VAL A 261 -11.58 -12.37 8.15
C VAL A 261 -10.34 -13.11 7.64
N TYR A 262 -9.48 -13.64 8.51
CA TYR A 262 -8.34 -14.45 8.06
C TYR A 262 -8.77 -15.71 7.31
N LYS A 263 -9.82 -16.42 7.76
CA LYS A 263 -10.39 -17.56 7.05
C LYS A 263 -10.96 -17.16 5.69
N GLN A 264 -11.56 -15.98 5.54
CA GLN A 264 -11.97 -15.48 4.22
C GLN A 264 -10.77 -15.28 3.28
N ILE A 265 -9.66 -14.72 3.78
CA ILE A 265 -8.44 -14.54 2.99
C ILE A 265 -7.84 -15.92 2.63
N LEU A 266 -7.83 -16.86 3.56
CA LEU A 266 -7.34 -18.22 3.35
C LEU A 266 -8.13 -18.92 2.25
N ASN A 267 -9.46 -18.88 2.31
CA ASN A 267 -10.33 -19.45 1.28
C ASN A 267 -10.09 -18.79 -0.10
N ASP A 268 -9.86 -17.47 -0.14
CA ASP A 268 -9.51 -16.77 -1.38
C ASP A 268 -8.22 -17.36 -1.98
N TYR A 269 -7.18 -17.62 -1.19
CA TYR A 269 -5.93 -18.25 -1.67
C TYR A 269 -6.13 -19.72 -2.05
N GLU A 270 -6.82 -20.52 -1.25
CA GLU A 270 -7.03 -21.96 -1.52
C GLU A 270 -7.84 -22.21 -2.80
N SER A 271 -8.64 -21.24 -3.25
CA SER A 271 -9.33 -21.29 -4.54
C SER A 271 -8.40 -21.07 -5.75
N MET A 272 -7.16 -20.63 -5.54
CA MET A 272 -6.20 -20.32 -6.60
C MET A 272 -5.32 -21.52 -6.94
N LYS A 273 -4.99 -21.66 -8.23
CA LYS A 273 -4.01 -22.64 -8.70
C LYS A 273 -2.60 -22.05 -8.64
N GLY A 274 -1.61 -22.90 -8.37
CA GLY A 274 -0.19 -22.56 -8.48
C GLY A 274 0.37 -21.70 -7.35
N LEU A 275 -0.24 -21.71 -6.15
CA LEU A 275 0.35 -21.07 -4.97
C LEU A 275 1.41 -21.97 -4.35
N ASN A 276 2.45 -21.33 -3.79
CA ASN A 276 3.62 -22.01 -3.21
C ASN A 276 3.47 -22.40 -1.72
N GLY A 277 2.29 -22.16 -1.13
CA GLY A 277 2.01 -22.43 0.29
C GLY A 277 2.39 -21.31 1.27
N TYR A 278 3.12 -20.27 0.84
CA TYR A 278 3.60 -19.19 1.71
C TYR A 278 2.46 -18.54 2.51
N GLN A 279 1.45 -18.01 1.82
CA GLN A 279 0.36 -17.31 2.50
C GLN A 279 -0.52 -18.23 3.33
N LYS A 280 -0.65 -19.49 2.91
CA LYS A 280 -1.39 -20.50 3.68
C LYS A 280 -0.72 -20.72 5.05
N ILE A 281 0.60 -20.93 5.07
CA ILE A 281 1.35 -21.09 6.33
C ILE A 281 1.25 -19.83 7.20
N VAL A 282 1.36 -18.63 6.60
CA VAL A 282 1.21 -17.37 7.33
C VAL A 282 -0.16 -17.28 8.01
N LEU A 283 -1.24 -17.53 7.27
CA LEU A 283 -2.62 -17.43 7.77
C LEU A 283 -2.94 -18.50 8.81
N LEU A 284 -2.60 -19.77 8.55
CA LEU A 284 -2.83 -20.84 9.51
C LEU A 284 -2.11 -20.56 10.83
N HIS A 285 -0.87 -20.07 10.78
CA HIS A 285 -0.13 -19.73 12.00
C HIS A 285 -0.79 -18.57 12.76
N LEU A 286 -1.22 -17.51 12.06
CA LEU A 286 -1.93 -16.39 12.70
C LEU A 286 -3.24 -16.85 13.35
N ILE A 287 -4.00 -17.72 12.66
CA ILE A 287 -5.24 -18.28 13.20
C ILE A 287 -4.91 -19.16 14.42
N ALA A 288 -3.91 -20.04 14.35
CA ALA A 288 -3.51 -20.89 15.48
C ALA A 288 -3.13 -20.08 16.72
N GLN A 289 -2.42 -18.96 16.54
CA GLN A 289 -2.09 -18.05 17.65
C GLN A 289 -3.33 -17.42 18.28
N LEU A 290 -4.33 -17.06 17.47
CA LEU A 290 -5.59 -16.49 17.97
C LEU A 290 -6.48 -17.53 18.65
N GLU A 291 -6.58 -18.74 18.08
CA GLU A 291 -7.30 -19.87 18.67
C GLU A 291 -6.70 -20.24 20.03
N ASN A 292 -5.36 -20.29 20.14
CA ASN A 292 -4.70 -20.51 21.42
C ASN A 292 -5.01 -19.41 22.45
N ARG A 293 -4.96 -18.14 22.04
CA ARG A 293 -5.33 -16.99 22.91
C ARG A 293 -6.80 -17.01 23.35
N LEU A 294 -7.68 -17.69 22.61
CA LEU A 294 -9.08 -17.92 22.96
C LEU A 294 -9.29 -19.16 23.84
N GLY A 295 -8.23 -19.92 24.13
CA GLY A 295 -8.31 -21.19 24.88
C GLY A 295 -8.66 -22.40 24.02
N ASN A 296 -8.81 -22.24 22.70
CA ASN A 296 -9.14 -23.31 21.76
C ASN A 296 -7.89 -24.13 21.38
N LYS A 297 -7.25 -24.75 22.37
CA LYS A 297 -5.96 -25.46 22.23
C LYS A 297 -5.97 -26.52 21.13
N LYS A 298 -7.05 -27.32 21.05
CA LYS A 298 -7.21 -28.35 20.03
C LYS A 298 -7.15 -27.77 18.61
N ALA A 299 -7.91 -26.69 18.37
CA ALA A 299 -7.92 -26.04 17.06
C ALA A 299 -6.53 -25.44 16.72
N ALA A 300 -5.85 -24.84 17.70
CA ALA A 300 -4.50 -24.34 17.51
C ALA A 300 -3.51 -25.48 17.18
N LEU A 301 -3.60 -26.61 17.90
CA LEU A 301 -2.76 -27.79 17.70
C LEU A 301 -2.98 -28.37 16.29
N ASP A 302 -4.23 -28.57 15.88
CA ASP A 302 -4.59 -29.09 14.55
C ASP A 302 -3.98 -28.22 13.43
N LEU A 303 -4.08 -26.89 13.55
CA LEU A 303 -3.51 -25.95 12.58
C LEU A 303 -1.97 -26.00 12.55
N THR A 304 -1.31 -26.07 13.70
CA THR A 304 0.15 -26.20 13.74
C THR A 304 0.64 -27.52 13.13
N ASN A 305 -0.09 -28.61 13.36
CA ASN A 305 0.19 -29.90 12.73
C ASN A 305 -0.04 -29.86 11.22
N GLU A 306 -1.10 -29.19 10.75
CA GLU A 306 -1.33 -28.99 9.32
C GLU A 306 -0.13 -28.30 8.66
N ILE A 307 0.37 -27.22 9.27
CA ILE A 307 1.55 -26.48 8.76
C ILE A 307 2.78 -27.39 8.69
N LEU A 308 3.09 -28.11 9.77
CA LEU A 308 4.32 -28.91 9.86
C LEU A 308 4.26 -30.19 9.00
N ASN A 309 3.07 -30.62 8.59
CA ASN A 309 2.87 -31.75 7.68
C ASN A 309 2.84 -31.32 6.20
N MET A 310 2.94 -30.02 5.88
CA MET A 310 3.00 -29.58 4.48
C MET A 310 4.25 -30.11 3.79
N LYS A 311 4.06 -30.72 2.62
CA LYS A 311 5.12 -31.28 1.78
C LYS A 311 5.35 -30.39 0.56
N ASN A 312 6.49 -30.58 -0.10
CA ASN A 312 6.84 -29.95 -1.38
C ASN A 312 6.91 -28.41 -1.32
N LEU A 313 7.28 -27.84 -0.17
CA LEU A 313 7.59 -26.41 -0.07
C LEU A 313 8.93 -26.14 -0.78
N SER A 314 8.96 -25.13 -1.64
CA SER A 314 10.21 -24.69 -2.29
C SER A 314 11.21 -24.15 -1.25
N GLU A 315 12.50 -24.21 -1.58
CA GLU A 315 13.57 -23.61 -0.77
C GLU A 315 13.31 -22.14 -0.45
N TYR A 316 12.81 -21.36 -1.42
CA TYR A 316 12.41 -19.97 -1.21
C TYR A 316 11.39 -19.80 -0.06
N VAL A 317 10.34 -20.62 -0.03
CA VAL A 317 9.31 -20.56 1.01
C VAL A 317 9.88 -20.96 2.37
N LEU A 318 10.74 -21.98 2.40
CA LEU A 318 11.41 -22.42 3.62
C LEU A 318 12.33 -21.34 4.19
N ASP A 319 13.17 -20.72 3.35
CA ASP A 319 14.04 -19.58 3.73
C ASP A 319 13.22 -18.42 4.30
N LYS A 320 12.20 -17.95 3.55
CA LYS A 320 11.41 -16.79 3.97
C LYS A 320 10.54 -17.03 5.19
N LEU A 321 10.23 -18.29 5.50
CA LEU A 321 9.38 -18.66 6.64
C LEU A 321 10.14 -19.37 7.75
N ASP A 322 11.46 -19.48 7.72
CA ASP A 322 12.24 -20.25 8.72
C ASP A 322 11.91 -19.84 10.16
N ASN A 323 12.08 -18.55 10.49
CA ASN A 323 11.69 -17.98 11.78
C ASN A 323 10.19 -18.16 12.13
N ARG A 324 9.31 -18.28 11.12
CA ARG A 324 7.89 -18.55 11.35
C ARG A 324 7.66 -20.01 11.67
N LEU A 325 8.26 -20.93 10.92
CA LEU A 325 8.15 -22.36 11.12
C LEU A 325 8.69 -22.75 12.49
N GLU A 326 9.75 -22.10 12.95
CA GLU A 326 10.26 -22.31 14.31
C GLU A 326 9.25 -21.88 15.39
N ARG A 327 8.60 -20.72 15.21
CA ARG A 327 7.50 -20.30 16.11
C ARG A 327 6.30 -21.24 16.06
N VAL A 328 6.01 -21.86 14.91
CA VAL A 328 4.95 -22.87 14.77
C VAL A 328 5.30 -24.13 15.57
N LYS A 329 6.54 -24.63 15.48
CA LYS A 329 7.00 -25.77 16.29
C LYS A 329 6.90 -25.46 17.79
N ASN A 330 7.41 -24.29 18.21
CA ASN A 330 7.37 -23.87 19.61
C ASN A 330 5.93 -23.79 20.15
N LEU A 331 5.00 -23.24 19.35
CA LEU A 331 3.58 -23.20 19.71
C LEU A 331 2.97 -24.60 19.81
N ARG A 332 3.26 -25.49 18.85
CA ARG A 332 2.78 -26.88 18.89
C ARG A 332 3.28 -27.59 20.14
N ASP A 333 4.57 -27.47 20.43
CA ASP A 333 5.22 -28.17 21.54
C ASP A 333 4.71 -27.65 22.88
N SER A 334 4.43 -26.35 23.01
CA SER A 334 3.75 -25.83 24.22
C SER A 334 2.34 -26.38 24.38
N LEU A 335 1.58 -26.53 23.29
CA LEU A 335 0.21 -27.07 23.32
C LEU A 335 0.12 -28.55 23.67
N LEU A 336 1.19 -29.33 23.45
CA LEU A 336 1.26 -30.75 23.80
C LEU A 336 1.66 -30.99 25.27
N ASN A 337 2.30 -30.00 25.89
CA ASN A 337 2.83 -30.08 27.26
C ASN A 337 1.89 -29.49 28.33
N GLU A 338 0.76 -28.91 27.92
CA GLU A 338 -0.30 -28.37 28.78
C GLU A 338 -1.56 -29.23 28.77
#